data_AF-A0A2W6Q5X5-F1
#
_entry.id   AF-A0A2W6Q5X5-F1
#
_cell.length_a   1.000
_cell.length_b   1.000
_cell.length_c   1.000
_cell.angle_alpha   90.00
_cell.angle_beta   90.00
_cell.angle_gamma   90.00
#
_symmetry.space_group_name_H-M   'P 1'
#
loop_
_entity.id
_entity.type
_entity.pdbx_description
1 polymer ?
#
loop_
_entity_poly.entity_id
_entity_poly.type
_entity_poly.pdbx_seq_one_letter_code
_entity_poly.pdbx_strand_id
1 'polypeptide(L)' 'MNNDELVTRRTQAIAEDRCFSKGRLRDEFRMKPAPGESQD' A
#
# COMPACT_ATOMS: atom_id res chain seq x y z
N MET A 1 -14.63 -14.81 -0.73
CA MET A 1 -14.71 -13.51 -0.06
C MET A 1 -15.43 -12.58 -1.00
N ASN A 2 -16.57 -12.05 -0.58
CA ASN A 2 -17.38 -11.18 -1.45
C ASN A 2 -16.76 -9.76 -1.51
N ASN A 3 -17.19 -8.92 -2.44
CA ASN A 3 -16.65 -7.56 -2.59
C ASN A 3 -16.92 -6.66 -1.38
N ASP A 4 -18.05 -6.83 -0.69
CA ASP A 4 -18.41 -6.02 0.48
C ASP A 4 -17.53 -6.36 1.69
N GLU A 5 -17.19 -7.64 1.87
CA GLU A 5 -16.22 -8.12 2.86
C GLU A 5 -14.84 -7.53 2.57
N LEU A 6 -14.44 -7.45 1.30
CA LEU A 6 -13.16 -6.84 0.89
C LEU A 6 -13.12 -5.35 1.20
N VAL A 7 -14.20 -4.62 0.89
CA VAL A 7 -14.32 -3.18 1.19
C VAL A 7 -14.28 -2.94 2.70
N THR A 8 -14.94 -3.79 3.48
CA THR A 8 -14.96 -3.70 4.95
C THR A 8 -13.56 -3.92 5.52
N ARG A 9 -12.87 -5.00 5.12
CA ARG A 9 -11.50 -5.27 5.59
C ARG A 9 -10.50 -4.19 5.15
N ARG A 10 -10.65 -3.64 3.94
CA ARG A 10 -9.84 -2.52 3.47
C ARG A 10 -10.03 -1.28 4.34
N THR A 11 -11.27 -0.94 4.67
CA THR A 11 -11.59 0.23 5.50
C THR A 11 -11.02 0.08 6.91
N GLN A 12 -11.14 -1.10 7.51
CA GLN A 12 -10.54 -1.40 8.82
C GLN A 12 -9.00 -1.30 8.79
N ALA A 13 -8.35 -1.90 7.79
CA ALA A 13 -6.90 -1.86 7.67
C ALA A 13 -6.35 -0.44 7.46
N ILE A 14 -7.10 0.43 6.77
CA ILE A 14 -6.76 1.85 6.62
C ILE A 14 -6.89 2.58 7.97
N ALA A 15 -8.00 2.36 8.69
CA ALA A 15 -8.26 3.01 9.99
C ALA A 15 -7.22 2.61 11.06
N GLU A 16 -6.70 1.40 10.98
CA GLU A 16 -5.71 0.86 11.92
C GLU A 16 -4.26 1.12 11.49
N ASP A 17 -4.05 1.90 10.43
CA ASP A 17 -2.74 2.15 9.78
C ASP A 17 -1.95 0.85 9.48
N ARG A 18 -2.69 -0.25 9.31
CA ARG A 18 -2.15 -1.56 8.92
C ARG A 18 -1.93 -1.66 7.41
N CYS A 19 -2.41 -0.69 6.65
CA CYS A 19 -2.27 -0.66 5.21
C CYS A 19 -0.96 0.06 4.84
N PHE A 20 -0.01 -0.68 4.28
CA PHE A 20 1.21 -0.07 3.75
C PHE A 20 0.84 0.91 2.64
N SER A 21 1.03 2.21 2.88
CA SER A 21 0.89 3.22 1.82
C SER A 21 1.92 2.94 0.72
N LYS A 22 1.67 3.38 -0.51
CA LYS A 22 2.64 3.22 -1.61
C LYS A 22 4.01 3.84 -1.27
N GLY A 23 4.02 4.92 -0.49
CA GLY A 23 5.22 5.51 0.10
C GLY A 23 5.90 4.58 1.10
N ARG A 24 5.16 4.09 2.11
CA ARG A 24 5.71 3.12 3.09
C ARG A 24 6.21 1.83 2.44
N LEU A 25 5.55 1.33 1.39
CA LEU A 25 6.05 0.18 0.62
C LEU A 25 7.37 0.49 -0.10
N ARG A 26 7.53 1.70 -0.64
CA ARG A 26 8.79 2.13 -1.26
C ARG A 26 9.89 2.29 -0.21
N ASP A 27 9.56 2.90 0.93
CA ASP A 27 10.53 3.24 1.97
C ASP A 27 10.94 2.02 2.83
N GLU A 28 9.96 1.24 3.31
CA GLU A 28 10.20 0.08 4.19
C GLU A 28 10.66 -1.15 3.40
N PHE A 29 10.13 -1.39 2.19
CA PHE A 29 10.50 -2.57 1.38
C PHE A 29 11.52 -2.26 0.29
N ARG A 30 12.03 -1.01 0.21
CA ARG A 30 12.97 -0.56 -0.83
C ARG A 30 12.55 -1.05 -2.21
N MET A 31 11.28 -0.86 -2.57
CA MET A 31 10.87 -1.08 -3.96
C MET A 31 11.71 -0.14 -4.81
N LYS A 32 12.73 -0.71 -5.47
CA LYS A 32 13.53 0.05 -6.43
C LYS A 32 12.54 0.70 -7.41
N PRO A 33 12.72 1.99 -7.71
CA PRO A 33 11.94 2.60 -8.77
C PRO A 33 12.02 1.71 -10.01
N ALA A 34 10.93 1.64 -10.78
CA ALA A 34 10.98 0.94 -12.05
C ALA A 34 12.13 1.53 -12.87
N PRO A 35 12.90 0.72 -13.61
CA PRO A 35 14.00 1.24 -14.43
C PRO A 35 13.46 2.34 -15.36
N GLY A 36 13.86 3.60 -15.11
CA GLY A 36 13.38 4.79 -15.81
C GLY A 36 12.64 5.82 -14.96
N GLU A 37 12.19 5.49 -13.74
CA GLU A 37 11.69 6.48 -12.78
C GLU A 37 12.90 7.07 -12.03
N SER A 38 13.46 8.16 -12.54
CA SER A 38 14.45 8.96 -11.80
C SER A 38 13.76 9.60 -10.59
N GLN A 39 14.32 9.34 -9.41
CA GLN A 39 13.96 10.03 -8.18
C GLN A 39 14.73 11.37 -8.19
N ASP A 40 14.13 12.37 -8.85
CA ASP A 40 14.54 13.78 -8.77
C ASP A 40 13.74 14.48 -7.66
#